data_AF-A0A7W0EY65-F1
#
_entry.id   AF-A0A7W0EY65-F1
#
_cell.length_a   1.000
_cell.length_b   1.000
_cell.length_c   1.000
_cell.angle_alpha   90.00
_cell.angle_beta   90.00
_cell.angle_gamma   90.00
#
_symmetry.space_group_name_H-M   'P 1'
#
loop_
_entity.id
_entity.type
_entity.pdbx_description
1 polymer ?
#
loop_
_entity_poly.entity_id
_entity_poly.type
_entity_poly.pdbx_seq_one_letter_code
_entity_poly.pdbx_strand_id
1 'polypeptide(L)'
;MALATMTNKGQITIPKAVRDSLGLHTGDKIEFILKDDGEALVRPVTKKVDDVFGILHKKRKAVSIEEMDQAIRQKMKEKFK
;
A
#
# COMPACT_ATOMS: atom_id res chain seq x y z
N MET A 1 28.21 -11.70 0.56
CA MET A 1 28.07 -10.26 0.88
C MET A 1 27.99 -9.49 -0.41
N ALA A 2 26.96 -8.65 -0.59
CA ALA A 2 26.85 -7.79 -1.76
C ALA A 2 27.24 -6.37 -1.34
N LEU A 3 28.27 -5.81 -1.97
CA LEU A 3 28.73 -4.45 -1.73
C LEU A 3 28.30 -3.57 -2.92
N ALA A 4 27.98 -2.31 -2.63
CA ALA A 4 27.67 -1.30 -3.62
C ALA A 4 28.54 -0.08 -3.37
N THR A 5 29.03 0.53 -4.45
CA THR A 5 29.82 1.76 -4.38
C THR A 5 28.93 2.94 -4.72
N MET A 6 29.04 4.01 -3.95
CA MET A 6 28.39 5.27 -4.24
C MET A 6 29.12 5.97 -5.39
N THR A 7 28.39 6.42 -6.40
CA THR A 7 28.96 7.22 -7.49
C THR A 7 29.25 8.64 -7.03
N ASN A 8 30.06 9.39 -7.79
CA ASN A 8 30.34 10.81 -7.53
C ASN A 8 29.09 11.69 -7.52
N LYS A 9 27.97 11.20 -8.07
CA LYS A 9 26.67 11.88 -8.07
C LYS A 9 25.77 11.47 -6.89
N GLY A 10 26.28 10.69 -5.94
CA GLY A 10 25.52 10.21 -4.78
C GLY A 10 24.55 9.06 -5.09
N GLN A 11 24.71 8.38 -6.23
CA GLN A 11 23.85 7.24 -6.58
C GLN A 11 24.46 5.93 -6.06
N ILE A 12 23.64 5.06 -5.48
CA ILE A 12 24.04 3.71 -5.08
C ILE A 12 23.33 2.71 -5.98
N THR A 13 24.08 1.78 -6.57
CA THR A 13 23.50 0.73 -7.41
C THR A 13 23.24 -0.52 -6.57
N ILE A 14 21.99 -0.98 -6.54
CA ILE A 14 21.62 -2.21 -5.83
C ILE A 14 22.09 -3.41 -6.65
N PRO A 15 22.98 -4.28 -6.13
CA PRO A 15 23.46 -5.46 -6.82
C PRO A 15 22.32 -6.42 -7.16
N LYS A 16 22.46 -7.16 -8.26
CA LYS A 16 21.40 -8.06 -8.77
C LYS A 16 20.85 -9.00 -7.69
N ALA A 17 21.73 -9.64 -6.92
CA ALA A 17 21.33 -10.55 -5.85
C ALA A 17 20.41 -9.89 -4.80
N VAL A 18 20.67 -8.62 -4.45
CA VAL A 18 19.85 -7.87 -3.48
C VAL A 18 18.52 -7.46 -4.10
N ARG A 19 18.51 -7.05 -5.38
CA ARG A 19 17.25 -6.77 -6.10
C ARG A 19 16.34 -7.99 -6.16
N ASP A 20 16.90 -9.15 -6.50
CA ASP A 20 16.16 -10.40 -6.64
C ASP A 20 15.58 -10.84 -5.27
N SER A 21 16.35 -10.72 -4.19
CA SER A 21 15.87 -11.03 -2.82
C SER A 21 14.80 -10.06 -2.31
N LEU A 22 14.86 -8.79 -2.70
CA LEU A 22 13.87 -7.77 -2.31
C LEU A 22 12.68 -7.67 -3.28
N GLY A 23 12.70 -8.41 -4.40
CA GLY A 23 11.67 -8.36 -5.45
C GLY A 23 11.58 -6.99 -6.11
N LEU A 24 12.70 -6.27 -6.25
CA LEU A 24 12.73 -4.91 -6.80
C LEU A 24 12.75 -4.92 -8.33
N HIS A 25 11.87 -4.13 -8.93
CA HIS A 25 11.78 -3.89 -10.36
C HIS A 25 12.08 -2.43 -10.71
N THR A 26 12.36 -2.19 -12.00
CA THR A 26 12.58 -0.83 -12.50
C THR A 26 11.34 0.04 -12.25
N GLY A 27 11.53 1.18 -11.60
CA GLY A 27 10.45 2.10 -11.25
C GLY A 27 9.87 1.91 -9.85
N ASP A 28 10.29 0.86 -9.13
CA ASP A 28 9.87 0.67 -7.74
C ASP A 28 10.46 1.74 -6.83
N LYS A 29 9.63 2.20 -5.89
CA LYS A 29 10.05 3.13 -4.85
C LYS A 29 10.64 2.36 -3.68
N ILE A 30 11.67 2.94 -3.09
CA ILE A 30 12.40 2.36 -1.97
C ILE A 30 12.42 3.40 -0.86
N GLU A 31 12.04 2.97 0.33
CA GLU A 31 12.10 3.77 1.55
C GLU A 31 13.40 3.49 2.29
N PHE A 32 14.08 4.57 2.72
CA PHE A 32 15.24 4.52 3.58
C PHE A 32 14.81 4.94 4.99
N ILE A 33 14.95 4.03 5.95
CA ILE A 33 14.68 4.29 7.35
C ILE A 33 16.04 4.39 8.04
N LEU A 34 16.40 5.59 8.48
CA LEU A 34 17.60 5.82 9.28
C LEU A 34 17.31 5.42 10.72
N LYS A 35 18.19 4.59 11.29
CA LYS A 35 18.21 4.28 12.71
C LYS A 35 19.25 5.17 13.40
N ASP A 36 19.09 5.34 14.71
CA ASP A 36 19.96 6.19 15.53
C ASP A 36 21.40 5.65 15.65
N ASP A 37 21.62 4.38 15.32
CA ASP A 37 22.92 3.69 15.31
C ASP A 37 23.73 3.92 14.02
N GLY A 38 23.21 4.73 13.08
CA GLY A 38 23.84 4.97 11.78
C GLY A 38 23.57 3.87 10.75
N GLU A 39 22.72 2.90 11.06
CA GLU A 39 22.22 1.95 10.07
C GLU A 39 21.08 2.56 9.25
N ALA A 40 21.03 2.20 7.97
CA ALA A 40 19.90 2.48 7.10
C ALA A 40 19.20 1.18 6.73
N LEU A 41 17.92 1.08 7.06
CA LEU A 41 17.07 -0.02 6.62
C LEU A 41 16.40 0.34 5.29
N VAL A 42 16.54 -0.54 4.30
CA VAL A 42 16.00 -0.34 2.96
C VAL A 42 14.76 -1.20 2.79
N ARG A 43 13.61 -0.58 2.52
CA ARG A 43 12.34 -1.29 2.35
C ARG A 43 11.72 -1.01 0.97
N PRO A 44 11.33 -2.05 0.20
CA PRO A 44 10.55 -1.86 -1.01
C PRO A 44 9.15 -1.31 -0.68
N VAL A 45 8.74 -0.24 -1.35
CA VAL A 45 7.36 0.29 -1.29
C VAL A 45 6.59 -0.30 -2.47
N THR A 46 6.32 -1.60 -2.41
CA THR A 46 5.71 -2.36 -3.52
C THR A 46 4.18 -2.37 -3.52
N LYS A 47 3.52 -1.60 -2.66
CA LYS A 47 2.05 -1.57 -2.66
C LYS A 47 1.53 -0.60 -3.72
N LYS A 48 1.03 -1.12 -4.82
CA LYS A 48 0.23 -0.32 -5.75
C LYS A 48 -1.14 -0.09 -5.12
N VAL A 49 -1.74 1.07 -5.38
CA VAL A 49 -3.09 1.39 -4.89
C VAL A 49 -4.12 0.39 -5.43
N ASP A 50 -3.89 -0.13 -6.64
CA ASP A 50 -4.70 -1.20 -7.23
C ASP A 50 -4.68 -2.51 -6.42
N ASP A 51 -3.56 -2.86 -5.77
CA ASP A 51 -3.45 -4.09 -4.98
C ASP A 51 -4.32 -4.04 -3.71
N VAL A 52 -4.73 -2.85 -3.28
CA VAL A 52 -5.59 -2.63 -2.11
C VAL A 52 -6.97 -2.12 -2.48
N PHE A 53 -7.20 -1.80 -3.76
CA PHE A 53 -8.48 -1.31 -4.25
C PHE A 53 -9.56 -2.37 -4.06
N GLY A 54 -10.60 -2.04 -3.28
CA GLY A 54 -11.68 -2.96 -2.98
C GLY A 54 -11.43 -3.92 -1.80
N ILE A 55 -10.21 -4.05 -1.25
CA ILE A 55 -9.97 -4.97 -0.10
C ILE A 55 -10.64 -4.46 1.19
N LEU A 56 -10.81 -3.14 1.33
CA LEU A 56 -11.46 -2.53 2.50
C LEU A 56 -13.00 -2.65 2.51
N HIS A 57 -13.62 -3.32 1.53
CA HIS A 57 -15.07 -3.50 1.57
C HIS A 57 -15.45 -4.47 2.70
N LYS A 58 -16.26 -3.99 3.65
CA LYS A 58 -16.89 -4.85 4.67
C LYS A 58 -17.78 -5.87 3.94
N LYS A 59 -17.68 -7.17 4.26
CA LYS A 59 -18.67 -8.16 3.78
C LYS A 59 -20.05 -7.73 4.28
N ARG A 60 -20.88 -7.20 3.38
CA ARG A 60 -22.27 -6.83 3.68
C ARG A 60 -23.14 -8.02 3.28
N LYS A 61 -24.13 -8.36 4.12
CA LYS A 61 -25.19 -9.26 3.67
C LYS A 61 -25.96 -8.55 2.56
N ALA A 62 -26.27 -9.26 1.49
CA ALA A 62 -27.24 -8.80 0.52
C ALA A 62 -28.58 -8.62 1.25
N VAL A 63 -29.22 -7.46 1.05
CA VAL A 63 -30.56 -7.17 1.58
C VAL A 63 -31.55 -7.28 0.43
N SER A 64 -32.77 -7.65 0.76
CA SER A 64 -33.88 -7.65 -0.19
C SER A 64 -34.24 -6.21 -0.62
N ILE A 65 -34.93 -6.10 -1.76
CA ILE A 65 -35.43 -4.80 -2.25
C ILE A 65 -36.41 -4.22 -1.24
N GLU A 66 -37.26 -5.07 -0.64
CA GLU A 66 -38.22 -4.65 0.37
C GLU A 66 -37.54 -4.05 1.62
N GLU A 67 -36.46 -4.68 2.12
CA GLU A 67 -35.68 -4.15 3.25
C GLU A 67 -35.00 -2.82 2.91
N MET A 68 -34.53 -2.67 1.66
CA MET A 68 -33.93 -1.42 1.19
C MET A 68 -34.96 -0.28 1.15
N ASP A 69 -36.14 -0.54 0.59
CA ASP A 69 -37.23 0.44 0.51
C ASP A 69 -37.74 0.85 1.90
N GLN A 70 -37.84 -0.10 2.83
CA GLN A 70 -38.19 0.19 4.23
C GLN A 70 -37.15 1.10 4.88
N ALA A 71 -35.85 0.81 4.71
CA ALA A 71 -34.78 1.62 5.28
C ALA A 71 -34.79 3.06 4.71
N ILE A 72 -35.03 3.22 3.41
CA ILE A 72 -35.15 4.53 2.76
C ILE A 72 -36.32 5.32 3.36
N ARG A 73 -37.51 4.69 3.45
CA ARG A 73 -38.71 5.32 4.02
C ARG A 73 -38.50 5.76 5.47
N GLN A 74 -37.87 4.92 6.28
CA GLN A 74 -37.57 5.24 7.68
C GLN A 74 -36.63 6.45 7.80
N LYS A 75 -35.54 6.44 7.03
CA LYS A 75 -34.58 7.57 6.99
C LYS A 75 -35.23 8.87 6.52
N MET A 76 -36.13 8.81 5.54
CA MET A 76 -36.87 9.98 5.07
C MET A 76 -37.80 10.52 6.16
N LYS A 77 -38.50 9.65 6.90
CA LYS A 77 -39.34 10.07 8.04
C LYS A 77 -38.52 10.71 9.16
N GLU A 78 -37.33 10.21 9.45
CA GLU A 78 -36.46 10.77 10.49
C GLU A 78 -35.83 12.11 10.08
N LYS A 79 -35.47 12.25 8.80
CA LYS A 79 -34.76 13.44 8.29
C LYS A 79 -35.70 14.62 7.99
N PHE A 80 -36.97 14.35 7.72
CA PHE A 80 -37.99 15.36 7.37
C PHE A 80 -39.12 15.45 8.41
N LYS A 81 -38.83 15.05 9.65
CA LYS A 81 -39.64 15.37 10.83
C LYS A 81 -39.27 16.75 11.36
#